data_AF-A0A7W1J6I4-F1
#
_entry.id   AF-A0A7W1J6I4-F1
#
_cell.length_a   1.000
_cell.length_b   1.000
_cell.length_c   1.000
_cell.angle_alpha   90.00
_cell.angle_beta   90.00
_cell.angle_gamma   90.00
#
_symmetry.space_group_name_H-M   'P 1'
#
loop_
_entity.id
_entity.type
_entity.pdbx_description
1 polymer ?
#
loop_
_entity_poly.entity_id
_entity_poly.type
_entity_poly.pdbx_seq_one_letter_code
_entity_poly.pdbx_strand_id
1 'polypeptide(L)' 'MRDGIKLFTSIYIPKDSSQKHPIIMNRTPYYCAPYGENKFKNFWAVNTKEYLFQKYIMVIQDVRGRYMSEGGFEDIRPYE' A
#
# COMPACT_ATOMS: atom_id res chain seq x y z
N MET A 1 8.64 -11.48 -2.87
CA MET A 1 7.77 -12.57 -2.37
C MET A 1 8.62 -13.82 -2.18
N ARG A 2 8.13 -14.85 -1.47
CA ARG A 2 8.93 -16.08 -1.18
C ARG A 2 9.42 -16.81 -2.44
N ASP A 3 8.77 -16.55 -3.56
CA ASP A 3 9.00 -17.10 -4.90
C ASP A 3 9.68 -16.09 -5.85
N GLY A 4 10.34 -15.05 -5.31
CA GLY A 4 11.11 -14.08 -6.10
C GLY A 4 10.29 -12.94 -6.72
N ILE A 5 8.98 -13.10 -6.90
CA ILE A 5 8.10 -12.07 -7.48
C ILE A 5 8.11 -10.78 -6.65
N LYS A 6 8.17 -9.63 -7.33
CA LYS A 6 8.14 -8.30 -6.70
C LYS A 6 6.74 -7.70 -6.78
N LEU A 7 6.27 -7.20 -5.65
CA LEU A 7 5.00 -6.48 -5.56
C LEU A 7 5.27 -5.00 -5.37
N PHE A 8 4.63 -4.18 -6.19
CA PHE A 8 4.73 -2.74 -6.06
C PHE A 8 4.02 -2.27 -4.79
N THR A 9 4.70 -1.44 -4.00
CA THR A 9 4.23 -0.97 -2.69
C THR A 9 4.52 0.51 -2.54
N SER A 10 3.48 1.33 -2.38
CA SER A 10 3.60 2.73 -1.99
C SER A 10 3.61 2.85 -0.47
N ILE A 11 4.61 3.55 0.07
CA ILE A 11 4.79 3.76 1.51
C ILE A 11 4.80 5.26 1.78
N TYR A 12 3.87 5.72 2.61
CA TYR A 12 3.76 7.12 3.03
C TYR A 12 4.14 7.23 4.50
N ILE A 13 5.28 7.87 4.77
CA ILE A 13 5.88 7.96 6.11
C ILE A 13 5.68 9.40 6.64
N PRO A 14 5.24 9.58 7.91
CA PRO A 14 5.25 10.88 8.55
C PRO A 14 6.65 11.49 8.55
N LYS A 15 6.76 12.81 8.35
CA LYS A 15 8.06 13.51 8.46
C LYS A 15 8.63 13.52 9.88
N ASP A 16 7.79 13.25 10.88
CA ASP A 16 8.19 13.14 12.27
C ASP A 16 8.98 11.85 12.50
N SER A 17 10.27 11.98 12.86
CA SER A 17 11.16 10.86 13.17
C SER A 17 11.46 10.72 14.67
N SER A 18 10.78 11.48 15.53
CA SER A 18 11.03 11.48 16.98
C SER A 18 10.61 10.18 17.68
N GLN A 19 9.68 9.44 17.08
CA GLN A 19 9.12 8.21 17.62
C GLN A 19 8.92 7.16 16.53
N LYS A 20 8.73 5.90 16.94
CA LYS A 20 8.28 4.85 16.04
C LYS A 20 6.78 5.03 15.77
N HIS A 21 6.40 4.91 14.51
CA HIS A 21 5.00 5.02 14.09
C HIS A 21 4.43 3.64 13.72
N PRO A 22 3.17 3.36 14.06
CA PRO A 22 2.50 2.13 13.64
C PRO A 22 2.27 2.10 12.13
N ILE A 23 2.19 0.90 11.56
CA ILE A 23 1.93 0.68 10.13
C ILE A 23 0.49 0.18 9.96
N ILE A 24 -0.23 0.77 9.02
CA ILE A 24 -1.47 0.20 8.49
C ILE A 24 -1.28 -0.16 7.02
N MET A 25 -1.57 -1.41 6.66
CA MET A 25 -1.34 -1.95 5.33
C MET A 25 -2.64 -2.35 4.64
N ASN A 26 -2.81 -1.89 3.41
CA ASN A 26 -3.88 -2.34 2.51
C ASN A 26 -3.26 -2.99 1.27
N ARG A 27 -3.67 -4.23 0.98
CA ARG A 27 -3.32 -4.94 -0.26
C ARG A 27 -4.55 -4.98 -1.14
N THR A 28 -4.47 -4.41 -2.34
CA THR A 28 -5.65 -4.20 -3.20
C THR A 28 -5.45 -4.69 -4.63
N PRO A 29 -6.46 -5.32 -5.25
CA PRO A 29 -6.50 -5.57 -6.69
C PRO A 29 -7.01 -4.37 -7.50
N TYR A 30 -7.32 -3.24 -6.82
CA TYR A 30 -7.95 -2.04 -7.37
C TYR A 30 -7.02 -0.82 -7.36
N TYR A 31 -5.76 -1.01 -7.75
CA TYR A 31 -4.68 -0.01 -7.86
C TYR A 31 -4.25 0.68 -6.57
N CYS A 32 -2.93 0.83 -6.39
CA CYS A 32 -2.35 1.64 -5.34
C CYS A 32 -1.98 3.06 -5.81
N ALA A 33 -2.31 3.41 -7.05
CA ALA A 33 -2.07 4.74 -7.63
C ALA A 33 -2.47 5.88 -6.67
N PRO A 34 -1.73 7.00 -6.69
CA PRO A 34 -0.75 7.36 -7.72
C PRO A 34 0.65 6.72 -7.54
N TYR A 35 1.36 6.51 -8.66
CA TYR A 35 2.71 5.94 -8.70
C TYR A 35 3.78 7.03 -8.82
N GLY A 36 4.91 6.83 -8.14
CA GLY A 36 6.08 7.71 -8.16
C GLY A 36 6.27 8.52 -6.87
N GLU A 37 7.51 8.90 -6.58
CA GLU A 37 7.94 9.43 -5.28
C GLU A 37 7.24 10.73 -4.87
N ASN A 38 6.92 11.60 -5.83
CA ASN A 38 6.31 12.90 -5.57
C ASN A 38 4.79 12.91 -5.77
N LYS A 39 4.15 11.74 -5.82
CA LYS A 39 2.70 11.64 -5.96
C LYS A 39 2.05 11.08 -4.70
N PHE A 40 1.08 11.81 -4.18
CA PHE A 40 0.39 11.47 -2.95
C PHE A 40 -1.04 11.02 -3.22
N LYS A 41 -1.43 9.90 -2.60
CA LYS A 41 -2.84 9.49 -2.59
C LYS A 41 -3.64 10.50 -1.78
N ASN A 42 -4.87 10.77 -2.21
CA ASN A 42 -5.77 11.66 -1.48
C ASN A 42 -6.36 10.97 -0.25
N PHE A 43 -5.57 10.84 0.80
CA PHE A 43 -5.99 10.25 2.08
C PHE A 43 -7.01 11.09 2.85
N TRP A 44 -7.20 12.36 2.47
CA TRP A 44 -8.14 13.29 3.11
C TRP A 44 -9.59 13.04 2.69
N ALA A 45 -9.81 12.53 1.48
CA ALA A 45 -11.15 12.31 0.91
C ALA A 45 -11.77 10.95 1.27
N VAL A 46 -11.07 10.12 2.05
CA VAL A 46 -11.47 8.76 2.41
C VAL A 46 -11.41 8.56 3.92
N ASN A 47 -11.95 7.43 4.40
CA ASN A 47 -12.02 7.07 5.82
C ASN A 47 -10.65 6.73 6.46
N THR A 48 -9.56 7.34 6.00
CA THR A 48 -8.20 7.14 6.53
C THR A 48 -7.62 8.36 7.23
N LYS A 49 -8.35 9.48 7.27
CA LYS A 49 -7.90 10.76 7.84
C LYS A 49 -7.41 10.62 9.29
N GLU A 50 -8.11 9.83 10.10
CA GLU A 50 -7.79 9.65 11.52
C GLU A 50 -6.40 9.02 11.73
N TYR A 51 -6.06 8.03 10.91
CA TYR A 51 -4.73 7.39 10.95
C TYR A 51 -3.60 8.38 10.60
N LEU A 52 -3.86 9.34 9.71
CA LEU A 52 -2.89 10.40 9.42
C LEU A 52 -2.66 11.32 10.61
N PHE A 53 -3.72 11.73 11.31
CA PHE A 53 -3.58 12.56 12.52
C PHE A 53 -2.81 11.85 13.62
N GLN A 54 -3.01 10.54 13.74
CA GLN A 54 -2.25 9.68 14.65
C GLN A 54 -0.87 9.28 14.12
N LYS A 55 -0.44 9.85 12.99
CA LYS A 55 0.87 9.64 12.36
C LYS A 55 1.18 8.19 12.01
N TYR A 56 0.19 7.42 11.56
CA TYR A 56 0.46 6.09 11.02
C TYR A 56 1.27 6.17 9.72
N ILE A 57 2.11 5.16 9.50
CA ILE A 57 2.70 4.88 8.19
C ILE A 57 1.65 4.17 7.35
N MET A 58 1.25 4.80 6.25
CA MET A 58 0.23 4.26 5.35
C MET A 58 0.92 3.44 4.26
N VAL A 59 0.56 2.16 4.14
CA VAL A 59 1.12 1.27 3.12
C VAL A 59 0.02 0.75 2.21
N ILE A 60 0.19 0.93 0.91
CA ILE A 60 -0.75 0.42 -0.10
C ILE A 60 0.04 -0.39 -1.11
N GLN A 61 -0.37 -1.62 -1.33
CA GLN A 61 0.32 -2.56 -2.20
C GLN A 61 -0.63 -3.08 -3.26
N ASP A 62 -0.17 -3.10 -4.51
CA ASP A 62 -0.83 -3.82 -5.58
C ASP A 62 -0.64 -5.32 -5.36
N VAL A 63 -1.73 -6.09 -5.38
CA VAL A 63 -1.62 -7.55 -5.29
C VAL A 63 -0.91 -8.13 -6.52
N ARG A 64 -0.47 -9.38 -6.41
CA ARG A 64 0.22 -10.09 -7.48
C ARG A 64 -0.54 -10.04 -8.80
N GLY A 65 0.20 -9.81 -9.89
CA GLY A 65 -0.33 -9.76 -11.25
C GLY A 65 -1.28 -8.59 -11.53
N ARG A 66 -1.33 -7.60 -10.63
CA ARG A 66 -2.13 -6.38 -10.81
C ARG A 66 -1.23 -5.16 -10.92
N TYR A 67 -1.54 -4.31 -11.89
CA TYR A 67 -0.87 -3.03 -12.13
C TYR A 67 0.66 -3.13 -12.15
N MET A 68 1.34 -2.51 -11.18
CA MET A 68 2.80 -2.45 -11.13
C MET A 68 3.44 -3.67 -10.46
N SER A 69 2.64 -4.62 -9.97
CA SER A 69 3.12 -5.86 -9.36
C SER A 69 3.32 -6.96 -10.40
N GLU A 70 4.42 -7.70 -10.24
CA GLU A 70 4.75 -8.86 -11.07
C GLU A 70 3.85 -10.08 -10.77
N GLY A 71 3.92 -11.10 -11.64
CA GLY A 71 3.24 -12.39 -11.50
C GLY A 71 1.91 -12.51 -12.24
N GLY A 72 1.24 -13.65 -12.08
CA GLY A 72 -0.12 -13.89 -12.61
C GLY A 72 -1.20 -13.48 -11.61
N PHE A 73 -2.27 -12.84 -12.10
CA PHE A 73 -3.44 -12.53 -11.27
C PHE A 73 -4.40 -13.70 -11.24
N GLU A 74 -4.92 -13.99 -10.06
CA GLU A 74 -5.92 -15.02 -9.81
C GLU A 74 -6.92 -14.41 -8.84
N ASP A 75 -8.17 -14.28 -9.30
CA ASP A 75 -9.23 -13.69 -8.49
C ASP A 75 -9.76 -14.72 -7.50
N ILE A 76 -9.66 -14.41 -6.20
CA ILE A 76 -10.04 -15.29 -5.08
C ILE A 76 -9.43 -16.69 -5.24
N ARG A 77 -8.12 -16.80 -4.97
CA ARG A 77 -7.44 -18.10 -4.93
C ARG A 77 -8.18 -19.04 -3.97
N PRO A 78 -8.62 -20.24 -4.42
CA PRO A 78 -9.22 -21.23 -3.55
C PRO A 78 -8.29 -21.59 -2.40
N TYR A 79 -8.85 -21.76 -1.20
CA TYR A 79 -8.13 -22.40 -0.10
C TYR A 79 -8.17 -23.90 -0.32
N GLU A 80 -6.99 -24.52 -0.40
CA GLU A 80 -6.81 -25.96 -0.19
C GLU A 80 -6.69 -26.26 1.31
#